data_AF-A0A358VXF5-F1
#
_entry.id   AF-A0A358VXF5-F1
#
_cell.length_a   1.000
_cell.length_b   1.000
_cell.length_c   1.000
_cell.angle_alpha   90.00
_cell.angle_beta   90.00
_cell.angle_gamma   90.00
#
_symmetry.space_group_name_H-M   'P 1'
#
loop_
_entity.id
_entity.type
_entity.pdbx_description
1 polymer ?
#
loop_
_entity_poly.entity_id
_entity_poly.type
_entity_poly.pdbx_seq_one_letter_code
_entity_poly.pdbx_strand_id
1 'polypeptide(L)'
;MNKLEYLQKFYPNTDNKILAEHLGISEQSVRRLASKYNIRKSKEYMKKQHELLLKAKETKYLSSIPDLHPTNYQLNIIVGSILGDGNLSYAPRGRNAYYREHFCQEQYEYRLWKCTQLKDLGFKINKNNTLKSISHPIFSALYEKFYINKKKTITYDNIKLLNEPVGLACLYMDDGTLVISKNNKPNITVNPIITLYTLNFSEEENIILQEHIYKSFNIRFNLKRHPDGKKYILTLGKREEIFNFIDVVKPYVSQISKMDYKWNIDKRIRKESKNVKRINLSNFYSRKFLSYTNDEIDKIIDFKRRGFSDKEIANKLNRTYWGIVWKIRDLKAKNMI
;
A
#
# COMPACT_ATOMS: atom_id res chain seq x y z
N MET A 1 0.21 -26.57 67.24
CA MET A 1 1.34 -26.41 66.30
C MET A 1 1.86 -24.98 66.44
N ASN A 2 3.13 -24.80 66.79
CA ASN A 2 3.70 -23.46 66.95
C ASN A 2 3.92 -22.78 65.57
N LYS A 3 4.20 -21.47 65.54
CA LYS A 3 4.37 -20.71 64.28
C LYS A 3 5.46 -21.29 63.37
N LEU A 4 6.53 -21.86 63.94
CA LEU A 4 7.64 -22.44 63.19
C LEU A 4 7.24 -23.77 62.52
N GLU A 5 6.64 -24.69 63.27
CA GLU A 5 6.11 -25.97 62.77
C GLU A 5 5.07 -25.73 61.66
N TYR A 6 4.20 -24.73 61.84
CA TYR A 6 3.21 -24.34 60.83
C TYR A 6 3.89 -23.92 59.53
N LEU A 7 4.88 -23.04 59.61
CA LEU A 7 5.62 -22.58 58.43
C LEU A 7 6.43 -23.71 57.80
N GLN A 8 7.08 -24.59 58.56
CA GLN A 8 7.81 -25.74 58.00
C GLN A 8 6.90 -26.63 57.15
N LYS A 9 5.66 -26.87 57.63
CA LYS A 9 4.69 -27.72 56.94
C LYS A 9 4.04 -27.05 55.74
N PHE A 10 3.61 -25.80 55.88
CA PHE A 10 2.71 -25.17 54.90
C PHE A 10 3.37 -24.08 54.05
N TYR A 11 4.47 -23.47 54.49
CA TYR A 11 5.15 -22.41 53.72
C TYR A 11 5.60 -22.86 52.33
N PRO A 12 6.12 -24.07 52.10
CA PRO A 12 6.62 -24.47 50.78
C PRO A 12 5.59 -24.37 49.65
N ASN A 13 4.30 -24.59 49.95
CA ASN A 13 3.25 -24.76 48.94
C ASN A 13 2.06 -23.79 49.06
N THR A 14 2.12 -22.81 49.97
CA THR A 14 0.99 -21.92 50.27
C THR A 14 1.35 -20.46 50.06
N ASP A 15 0.41 -19.64 49.62
CA ASP A 15 0.62 -18.20 49.45
C ASP A 15 0.89 -17.50 50.80
N ASN A 16 1.80 -16.53 50.78
CA ASN A 16 2.19 -15.80 51.98
C ASN A 16 1.01 -15.07 52.63
N LYS A 17 0.04 -14.62 51.82
CA LYS A 17 -1.20 -13.99 52.29
C LYS A 17 -2.04 -14.93 53.17
N ILE A 18 -2.25 -16.17 52.71
CA ILE A 18 -3.01 -17.19 53.45
C ILE A 18 -2.30 -17.55 54.76
N LEU A 19 -0.97 -17.70 54.71
CA LEU A 19 -0.15 -17.98 55.89
C LEU A 19 -0.18 -16.81 56.89
N ALA A 20 -0.17 -15.58 56.39
CA ALA A 20 -0.23 -14.35 57.19
C ALA A 20 -1.58 -14.23 57.91
N GLU A 21 -2.68 -14.43 57.19
CA GLU A 21 -4.05 -14.44 57.74
C GLU A 21 -4.20 -15.51 58.83
N HIS A 22 -3.73 -16.74 58.58
CA HIS A 22 -3.83 -17.82 59.56
C HIS A 22 -3.00 -17.57 60.83
N LEU A 23 -1.83 -16.93 60.69
CA LEU A 23 -0.90 -16.70 61.80
C LEU A 23 -1.13 -15.37 62.53
N GLY A 24 -2.08 -14.55 62.08
CA GLY A 24 -2.37 -13.23 62.63
C GLY A 24 -1.18 -12.27 62.54
N ILE A 25 -0.36 -12.36 61.49
CA ILE A 25 0.83 -11.53 61.28
C ILE A 25 0.88 -10.99 59.85
N SER A 26 1.74 -10.00 59.57
CA SER A 26 1.90 -9.50 58.20
C SER A 26 2.61 -10.50 57.27
N GLU A 27 2.36 -10.41 55.95
CA GLU A 27 3.11 -11.17 54.94
C GLU A 27 4.62 -10.96 55.05
N GLN A 28 5.06 -9.74 55.39
CA GLN A 28 6.47 -9.43 55.57
C GLN A 28 7.05 -10.17 56.77
N SER A 29 6.29 -10.29 57.86
CA SER A 29 6.66 -11.08 59.03
C SER A 29 6.77 -12.57 58.68
N VAL A 30 5.85 -13.11 57.88
CA VAL A 30 5.92 -14.49 57.34
C VAL A 30 7.19 -14.71 56.54
N ARG A 31 7.52 -13.82 55.59
CA ARG A 31 8.74 -13.91 54.76
C ARG A 31 10.01 -13.83 55.62
N ARG A 32 10.04 -12.93 56.61
CA ARG A 32 11.17 -12.77 57.54
C ARG A 32 11.38 -14.03 58.38
N LEU A 33 10.31 -14.63 58.91
CA LEU A 33 10.39 -15.88 59.67
C LEU A 33 10.88 -17.03 58.78
N ALA A 34 10.28 -17.22 57.61
CA ALA A 34 10.72 -18.26 56.68
C ALA A 34 12.20 -18.11 56.29
N SER A 35 12.66 -16.88 56.02
CA SER A 35 14.08 -16.59 55.73
C SER A 35 14.98 -16.88 56.93
N LYS A 36 14.59 -16.47 58.14
CA LYS A 36 15.34 -16.71 59.38
C LYS A 36 15.59 -18.20 59.62
N TYR A 37 14.61 -19.04 59.28
CA TYR A 37 14.67 -20.49 59.45
C TYR A 37 15.01 -21.25 58.15
N ASN A 38 15.45 -20.55 57.10
CA ASN A 38 15.81 -21.11 55.79
C ASN A 38 14.71 -21.99 55.13
N ILE A 39 13.45 -21.71 55.41
CA ILE A 39 12.29 -22.40 54.82
C ILE A 39 12.03 -21.77 53.44
N ARG A 40 12.11 -22.57 52.38
CA ARG A 40 11.95 -22.12 50.99
C ARG A 40 10.62 -22.57 50.42
N LYS A 41 10.17 -21.89 49.37
CA LYS A 41 9.07 -22.38 48.52
C LYS A 41 9.52 -23.64 47.78
N SER A 42 8.60 -24.57 47.56
CA SER A 42 8.86 -25.76 46.75
C SER A 42 9.07 -25.35 45.28
N LYS A 43 9.75 -26.20 44.52
CA LYS A 43 9.96 -25.97 43.10
C LYS A 43 8.63 -25.97 42.34
N GLU A 44 7.72 -26.85 42.74
CA GLU A 44 6.37 -27.00 42.17
C GLU A 44 5.55 -25.73 42.40
N TYR A 45 5.57 -25.17 43.62
CA TYR A 45 4.89 -23.92 43.93
C TYR A 45 5.48 -22.76 43.13
N MET A 46 6.81 -22.64 43.07
CA MET A 46 7.46 -21.58 42.29
C MET A 46 7.12 -21.67 40.80
N LYS A 47 7.05 -22.88 40.23
CA LYS A 47 6.60 -23.11 38.85
C LYS A 47 5.14 -22.69 38.66
N LYS A 48 4.24 -23.08 39.56
CA LYS A 48 2.83 -22.68 39.53
C LYS A 48 2.66 -21.16 39.60
N GLN A 49 3.38 -20.49 40.49
CA GLN A 49 3.35 -19.02 40.60
C GLN A 49 3.88 -18.33 39.33
N HIS A 50 4.94 -18.87 38.74
CA HIS A 50 5.46 -18.37 37.47
C HIS A 50 4.42 -18.49 36.34
N GLU A 51 3.76 -19.64 36.20
CA GLU A 51 2.69 -19.86 35.21
C GLU A 51 1.51 -18.92 35.42
N LEU A 52 1.07 -18.70 36.66
CA LEU A 52 0.01 -17.74 36.99
C LEU A 52 0.39 -16.32 36.60
N LEU A 53 1.64 -15.92 36.88
CA LEU A 53 2.15 -14.59 36.51
C LEU A 53 2.23 -14.42 34.99
N LEU A 54 2.64 -15.46 34.25
CA LEU A 54 2.63 -15.42 32.78
C LEU A 54 1.20 -15.27 32.23
N LYS A 55 0.23 -16.02 32.76
CA LYS A 55 -1.19 -15.89 32.39
C LYS A 55 -1.72 -14.50 32.66
N ALA A 56 -1.47 -13.94 33.85
CA ALA A 56 -1.91 -12.60 34.20
C ALA A 56 -1.29 -11.52 33.29
N LYS A 57 -0.01 -11.66 32.94
CA LYS A 57 0.65 -10.78 31.96
C LYS A 57 0.01 -10.89 30.58
N GLU A 58 -0.34 -12.10 30.16
CA GLU A 58 -1.01 -12.35 28.88
C GLU A 58 -2.39 -11.72 28.84
N THR A 59 -3.22 -11.97 29.86
CA THR A 59 -4.56 -11.36 29.97
C THR A 59 -4.48 -9.83 29.96
N LYS A 60 -3.56 -9.25 30.74
CA LYS A 60 -3.35 -7.79 30.76
C LYS A 60 -2.95 -7.27 29.39
N TYR A 61 -2.04 -7.96 28.70
CA TYR A 61 -1.64 -7.58 27.34
C TYR A 61 -2.82 -7.62 26.38
N LEU A 62 -3.56 -8.72 26.32
CA LEU A 62 -4.71 -8.87 25.42
C LEU A 62 -5.77 -7.79 25.67
N SER A 63 -6.04 -7.48 26.95
CA SER A 63 -6.97 -6.40 27.32
C SER A 63 -6.48 -4.98 26.96
N SER A 64 -5.18 -4.81 26.70
CA SER A 64 -4.59 -3.50 26.36
C SER A 64 -4.49 -3.26 24.85
N ILE A 65 -4.78 -4.27 24.02
CA ILE A 65 -4.77 -4.12 22.57
C ILE A 65 -5.96 -3.23 22.18
N PRO A 66 -5.73 -2.08 21.53
CA PRO A 66 -6.83 -1.24 21.06
C PRO A 66 -7.69 -1.99 20.05
N ASP A 67 -9.01 -1.84 20.15
CA ASP A 67 -9.94 -2.44 19.20
C ASP A 67 -9.92 -1.66 17.88
N LEU A 68 -9.15 -2.15 16.90
CA LEU A 68 -8.97 -1.50 15.60
C LEU A 68 -9.48 -2.40 14.48
N HIS A 69 -10.31 -1.82 13.62
CA HIS A 69 -10.86 -2.47 12.45
C HIS A 69 -10.68 -1.61 11.20
N PRO A 70 -9.61 -1.82 10.41
CA PRO A 70 -9.40 -1.07 9.19
C PRO A 70 -10.50 -1.40 8.19
N THR A 71 -11.10 -0.35 7.63
CA THR A 71 -11.97 -0.47 6.47
C THR A 71 -11.19 -1.02 5.27
N ASN A 72 -11.87 -1.59 4.26
CA ASN A 72 -11.21 -2.07 3.04
C ASN A 72 -10.41 -0.95 2.34
N TYR A 73 -10.92 0.28 2.38
CA TYR A 73 -10.25 1.47 1.87
C TYR A 73 -8.91 1.74 2.57
N GLN A 74 -8.90 1.76 3.91
CA GLN A 74 -7.70 1.97 4.71
C GLN A 74 -6.70 0.83 4.56
N LEU A 75 -7.19 -0.40 4.51
CA LEU A 75 -6.36 -1.58 4.25
C LEU A 75 -5.65 -1.45 2.90
N ASN A 76 -6.33 -0.98 1.86
CA ASN A 76 -5.73 -0.76 0.55
C ASN A 76 -4.71 0.38 0.53
N ILE A 77 -4.92 1.47 1.28
CA ILE A 77 -3.87 2.49 1.48
C ILE A 77 -2.62 1.85 2.08
N ILE A 78 -2.79 1.03 3.13
CA ILE A 78 -1.68 0.36 3.81
C ILE A 78 -0.98 -0.63 2.86
N VAL A 79 -1.73 -1.48 2.15
CA VAL A 79 -1.19 -2.50 1.24
C VAL A 79 -0.48 -1.86 0.04
N GLY A 80 -1.11 -0.88 -0.61
CA GLY A 80 -0.47 -0.13 -1.70
C GLY A 80 0.83 0.53 -1.25
N SER A 81 0.84 1.06 -0.03
CA SER A 81 2.05 1.64 0.56
C SER A 81 3.09 0.58 0.96
N ILE A 82 2.69 -0.60 1.44
CA ILE A 82 3.60 -1.72 1.71
C ILE A 82 4.26 -2.17 0.41
N LEU A 83 3.58 -2.16 -0.73
CA LEU A 83 4.19 -2.50 -2.00
C LEU A 83 5.20 -1.43 -2.44
N GLY A 84 4.96 -0.17 -2.06
CA GLY A 84 5.87 0.96 -2.27
C GLY A 84 6.88 1.21 -1.13
N ASP A 85 6.93 2.46 -0.67
CA ASP A 85 7.86 3.01 0.33
C ASP A 85 7.65 2.50 1.76
N GLY A 86 6.44 2.03 2.06
CA GLY A 86 6.05 1.52 3.36
C GLY A 86 6.78 0.25 3.75
N ASN A 87 7.07 0.12 5.04
CA ASN A 87 7.60 -1.11 5.60
C ASN A 87 6.94 -1.48 6.93
N LEU A 88 6.89 -2.79 7.17
CA LEU A 88 6.47 -3.37 8.45
C LEU A 88 7.71 -3.86 9.21
N SER A 89 7.72 -3.64 10.52
CA SER A 89 8.86 -4.02 11.37
C SER A 89 8.42 -4.34 12.78
N TYR A 90 9.20 -5.17 13.49
CA TYR A 90 9.03 -5.40 14.92
C TYR A 90 9.96 -4.49 15.71
N ALA A 91 9.48 -3.97 16.84
CA ALA A 91 10.37 -3.37 17.82
C ALA A 91 11.19 -4.48 18.51
N PRO A 92 12.40 -4.22 19.04
CA PRO A 92 13.27 -5.25 19.62
C PRO A 92 12.63 -6.12 20.71
N ARG A 93 11.63 -5.58 21.44
CA ARG A 93 10.84 -6.28 22.45
C ARG A 93 9.33 -6.25 22.17
N GLY A 94 8.96 -5.91 20.94
CA GLY A 94 7.57 -5.78 20.53
C GLY A 94 6.97 -7.13 20.15
N ARG A 95 5.77 -7.43 20.65
CA ARG A 95 5.01 -8.62 20.27
C ARG A 95 4.38 -8.51 18.88
N ASN A 96 4.06 -7.28 18.45
CA ASN A 96 3.45 -7.02 17.16
C ASN A 96 4.31 -6.14 16.27
N ALA A 97 4.15 -6.34 14.97
CA ALA A 97 4.70 -5.43 13.98
C ALA A 97 4.00 -4.07 14.05
N TYR A 98 4.65 -3.07 13.47
CA TYR A 98 4.09 -1.76 13.20
C TYR A 98 4.49 -1.32 11.79
N TYR A 99 3.69 -0.45 11.20
CA TYR A 99 3.98 0.22 9.94
C TYR A 99 4.86 1.43 10.16
N ARG A 100 5.83 1.64 9.27
CA ARG A 100 6.61 2.87 9.19
C ARG A 100 6.99 3.21 7.74
N GLU A 101 7.12 4.50 7.49
CA GLU A 101 7.50 5.04 6.20
C GLU A 101 8.31 6.32 6.42
N HIS A 102 9.55 6.33 5.92
CA HIS A 102 10.42 7.51 5.96
C HIS A 102 10.14 8.39 4.76
N PHE A 103 10.32 9.70 4.90
CA PHE A 103 10.05 10.63 3.82
C PHE A 103 10.87 11.93 3.92
N CYS A 104 11.05 12.60 2.78
CA CYS A 104 11.65 13.93 2.70
C CYS A 104 10.59 15.04 2.75
N GLN A 105 11.01 16.30 2.93
CA GLN A 105 10.08 17.42 3.10
C GLN A 105 9.10 17.59 1.92
N GLU A 106 9.55 17.28 0.70
CA GLU A 106 8.75 17.35 -0.53
C GLU A 106 7.58 16.35 -0.51
N GLN A 107 7.71 15.25 0.22
CA GLN A 107 6.71 14.20 0.36
C GLN A 107 5.77 14.43 1.57
N TYR A 108 6.01 15.47 2.38
CA TYR A 108 5.25 15.71 3.62
C TYR A 108 3.74 15.78 3.40
N GLU A 109 3.27 16.50 2.37
CA GLU A 109 1.83 16.65 2.08
C GLU A 109 1.15 15.30 1.81
N TYR A 110 1.82 14.43 1.05
CA TYR A 110 1.33 13.08 0.78
C TYR A 110 1.29 12.21 2.04
N ARG A 111 2.32 12.31 2.89
CA ARG A 111 2.37 11.55 4.15
C ARG A 111 1.34 12.06 5.15
N LEU A 112 1.06 13.37 5.15
CA LEU A 112 -0.03 13.97 5.91
C LEU A 112 -1.39 13.49 5.41
N TRP A 113 -1.57 13.38 4.09
CA TRP A 113 -2.76 12.78 3.51
C TRP A 113 -2.96 11.34 4.02
N LYS A 114 -1.95 10.46 3.90
CA LYS A 114 -2.02 9.08 4.44
C LYS A 114 -2.34 9.07 5.94
N CYS A 115 -1.67 9.92 6.72
CA CYS A 115 -1.89 10.04 8.17
C CYS A 115 -3.34 10.43 8.50
N THR A 116 -3.93 11.31 7.70
CA THR A 116 -5.32 11.76 7.88
C THR A 116 -6.32 10.64 7.58
N GLN A 117 -6.08 9.86 6.52
CA GLN A 117 -6.93 8.72 6.15
C GLN A 117 -6.86 7.55 7.15
N LEU A 118 -5.76 7.44 7.89
CA LEU A 118 -5.47 6.32 8.81
C LEU A 118 -5.41 6.73 10.29
N LYS A 119 -5.95 7.91 10.63
CA LYS A 119 -5.81 8.52 11.97
C LYS A 119 -6.41 7.67 13.09
N ASP A 120 -7.55 7.05 12.82
CA ASP A 120 -8.30 6.13 13.68
C ASP A 120 -7.56 4.82 13.92
N LEU A 121 -6.65 4.42 13.03
CA LEU A 121 -5.75 3.29 13.21
C LEU A 121 -4.46 3.65 13.98
N GLY A 122 -4.41 4.85 14.56
CA GLY A 122 -3.28 5.32 15.38
C GLY A 122 -2.04 5.69 14.57
N PHE A 123 -2.19 6.05 13.29
CA PHE A 123 -1.09 6.58 12.49
C PHE A 123 -0.73 8.00 12.92
N LYS A 124 0.57 8.29 12.96
CA LYS A 124 1.12 9.61 13.28
C LYS A 124 2.39 9.90 12.51
N ILE A 125 2.62 11.18 12.23
CA ILE A 125 3.89 11.68 11.73
C ILE A 125 4.76 12.07 12.93
N ASN A 126 5.97 11.53 13.00
CA ASN A 126 6.95 11.87 14.02
C ASN A 126 7.88 12.99 13.55
N LYS A 127 8.57 13.65 14.49
CA LYS A 127 9.51 14.76 14.23
C LYS A 127 10.66 14.41 13.28
N ASN A 128 10.98 13.14 13.13
CA ASN A 128 12.04 12.64 12.26
C ASN A 128 11.55 12.31 10.83
N ASN A 129 10.45 12.94 10.38
CA ASN A 129 9.83 12.69 9.08
C ASN A 129 9.55 11.21 8.81
N THR A 130 8.93 10.56 9.80
CA THR A 130 8.45 9.18 9.68
C THR A 130 6.95 9.13 9.94
N LEU A 131 6.18 8.61 8.99
CA LEU A 131 4.79 8.19 9.22
C LEU A 131 4.84 6.82 9.87
N LYS A 132 4.17 6.64 11.02
CA LYS A 132 4.26 5.43 11.82
C LYS A 132 2.92 5.07 12.45
N SER A 133 2.56 3.79 12.46
CA SER A 133 1.41 3.27 13.21
C SER A 133 1.76 2.87 14.64
N ILE A 134 0.75 2.53 15.45
CA ILE A 134 0.98 1.73 16.66
C ILE A 134 1.43 0.29 16.30
N SER A 135 2.00 -0.42 17.27
CA SER A 135 2.22 -1.87 17.15
C SER A 135 0.91 -2.61 17.38
N HIS A 136 0.47 -3.42 16.41
CA HIS A 136 -0.87 -4.04 16.45
C HIS A 136 -0.93 -5.36 15.69
N PRO A 137 -1.74 -6.36 16.12
CA PRO A 137 -1.85 -7.66 15.44
C PRO A 137 -2.18 -7.58 13.94
N ILE A 138 -2.95 -6.57 13.51
CA ILE A 138 -3.22 -6.32 12.08
C ILE A 138 -1.93 -6.19 11.27
N PHE A 139 -0.96 -5.42 11.78
CA PHE A 139 0.32 -5.24 11.09
C PHE A 139 1.18 -6.49 11.16
N SER A 140 1.06 -7.31 12.21
CA SER A 140 1.71 -8.63 12.28
C SER A 140 1.15 -9.56 11.21
N ALA A 141 -0.17 -9.62 11.06
CA ALA A 141 -0.83 -10.42 10.02
C ALA A 141 -0.44 -9.97 8.60
N LEU A 142 -0.32 -8.66 8.37
CA LEU A 142 0.22 -8.14 7.11
C LEU A 142 1.71 -8.49 6.93
N TYR A 143 2.50 -8.42 8.01
CA TYR A 143 3.92 -8.78 7.97
C TYR A 143 4.09 -10.25 7.55
N GLU A 144 3.35 -11.16 8.16
CA GLU A 144 3.38 -12.59 7.83
C GLU A 144 3.04 -12.86 6.36
N LYS A 145 2.11 -12.10 5.79
CA LYS A 145 1.71 -12.24 4.38
C LYS A 145 2.72 -11.65 3.40
N PHE A 146 3.31 -10.50 3.72
CA PHE A 146 4.16 -9.74 2.78
C PHE A 146 5.65 -9.89 3.04
N TYR A 147 6.10 -10.48 4.16
CA TYR A 147 7.51 -10.63 4.53
C TYR A 147 7.90 -12.10 4.69
N ILE A 148 8.08 -12.81 3.58
CA ILE A 148 8.53 -14.20 3.57
C ILE A 148 10.05 -14.22 3.77
N ASN A 149 10.54 -14.99 4.74
CA ASN A 149 11.95 -15.00 5.13
C ASN A 149 12.51 -13.59 5.42
N LYS A 150 11.68 -12.73 6.04
CA LYS A 150 11.98 -11.33 6.37
C LYS A 150 12.23 -10.43 5.15
N LYS A 151 11.91 -10.89 3.95
CA LYS A 151 12.01 -10.11 2.71
C LYS A 151 10.62 -9.81 2.19
N LYS A 152 10.41 -8.57 1.72
CA LYS A 152 9.16 -8.17 1.08
C LYS A 152 8.95 -9.07 -0.15
N THR A 153 7.82 -9.76 -0.22
CA THR A 153 7.53 -10.74 -1.27
C THR A 153 6.09 -10.65 -1.75
N ILE A 154 5.88 -10.67 -3.06
CA ILE A 154 4.54 -10.72 -3.67
C ILE A 154 4.17 -12.17 -3.97
N THR A 155 2.97 -12.57 -3.57
CA THR A 155 2.38 -13.87 -3.90
C THR A 155 0.99 -13.67 -4.49
N TYR A 156 0.48 -14.68 -5.20
CA TYR A 156 -0.89 -14.64 -5.73
C TYR A 156 -1.96 -14.45 -4.63
N ASP A 157 -1.67 -14.82 -3.39
CA ASP A 157 -2.62 -14.68 -2.28
C ASP A 157 -2.53 -13.33 -1.58
N ASN A 158 -1.32 -12.83 -1.31
CA ASN A 158 -1.20 -11.55 -0.62
C ASN A 158 -1.62 -10.36 -1.50
N ILE A 159 -1.40 -10.45 -2.82
CA ILE A 159 -1.70 -9.36 -3.73
C ILE A 159 -3.21 -9.10 -3.88
N LYS A 160 -4.05 -10.11 -3.59
CA LYS A 160 -5.52 -9.98 -3.57
C LYS A 160 -6.03 -8.92 -2.58
N LEU A 161 -5.22 -8.57 -1.57
CA LEU A 161 -5.55 -7.49 -0.64
C LEU A 161 -5.50 -6.10 -1.30
N LEU A 162 -4.85 -5.96 -2.46
CA LEU A 162 -4.82 -4.76 -3.27
C LEU A 162 -6.02 -4.75 -4.25
N ASN A 163 -7.23 -4.50 -3.77
CA ASN A 163 -8.45 -4.61 -4.56
C ASN A 163 -9.18 -3.28 -4.79
N GLU A 164 -8.70 -2.17 -4.22
CA GLU A 164 -9.27 -0.84 -4.41
C GLU A 164 -8.33 0.09 -5.18
N PRO A 165 -8.87 0.99 -6.04
CA PRO A 165 -8.10 2.00 -6.76
C PRO A 165 -7.17 2.86 -5.89
N VAL A 166 -7.55 3.14 -4.63
CA VAL A 166 -6.72 3.91 -3.70
C VAL A 166 -5.39 3.23 -3.39
N GLY A 167 -5.37 1.88 -3.33
CA GLY A 167 -4.15 1.14 -3.10
C GLY A 167 -3.20 1.22 -4.30
N LEU A 168 -3.74 1.09 -5.52
CA LEU A 168 -2.95 1.30 -6.74
C LEU A 168 -2.42 2.74 -6.82
N ALA A 169 -3.23 3.72 -6.41
CA ALA A 169 -2.79 5.12 -6.33
C ALA A 169 -1.66 5.32 -5.31
N CYS A 170 -1.69 4.64 -4.16
CA CYS A 170 -0.60 4.70 -3.18
C CYS A 170 0.69 4.12 -3.74
N LEU A 171 0.64 2.91 -4.34
CA LEU A 171 1.79 2.31 -5.02
C LEU A 171 2.37 3.24 -6.10
N TYR A 172 1.49 3.91 -6.86
CA TYR A 172 1.90 4.86 -7.88
C TYR A 172 2.54 6.14 -7.31
N MET A 173 1.98 6.67 -6.22
CA MET A 173 2.52 7.87 -5.57
C MET A 173 3.83 7.60 -4.82
N ASP A 174 4.06 6.37 -4.37
CA ASP A 174 5.33 5.94 -3.80
C ASP A 174 6.35 5.68 -4.93
N ASP A 175 6.18 4.59 -5.71
CA ASP A 175 7.21 4.09 -6.66
C ASP A 175 6.93 4.40 -8.14
N GLY A 176 5.86 5.14 -8.43
CA GLY A 176 5.49 5.49 -9.80
C GLY A 176 6.08 6.80 -10.31
N THR A 177 6.08 6.97 -11.63
CA THR A 177 6.39 8.24 -12.28
C THR A 177 5.59 8.45 -13.55
N LEU A 178 5.43 9.71 -13.94
CA LEU A 178 4.93 10.14 -15.24
C LEU A 178 6.06 10.85 -16.00
N VAL A 179 6.60 10.16 -17.00
CA VAL A 179 7.67 10.66 -17.88
C VAL A 179 7.06 11.15 -19.18
N ILE A 180 7.46 12.33 -19.64
CA ILE A 180 7.12 12.81 -20.98
C ILE A 180 8.30 12.48 -21.90
N SER A 181 8.21 11.34 -22.57
CA SER A 181 9.19 10.92 -23.57
C SER A 181 9.10 11.79 -24.82
N LYS A 182 10.24 12.02 -25.48
CA LYS A 182 10.35 12.86 -26.69
C LYS A 182 10.98 12.01 -27.79
N ASN A 183 10.50 12.19 -29.02
CA ASN A 183 11.24 11.67 -30.17
C ASN A 183 12.39 12.63 -30.54
N ASN A 184 13.39 12.13 -31.27
CA ASN A 184 14.51 12.94 -31.76
C ASN A 184 14.27 13.48 -33.18
N LYS A 185 13.00 13.61 -33.61
CA LYS A 185 12.66 14.05 -34.97
C LYS A 185 12.61 15.58 -35.06
N PRO A 186 12.74 16.19 -36.26
CA PRO A 186 12.65 17.64 -36.45
C PRO A 186 11.36 18.25 -35.87
N ASN A 187 10.24 17.53 -36.03
CA ASN A 187 8.99 17.80 -35.34
C ASN A 187 8.88 16.91 -34.10
N ILE A 188 9.27 17.47 -32.95
CA ILE A 188 9.32 16.71 -31.69
C ILE A 188 7.91 16.35 -31.26
N THR A 189 7.61 15.05 -31.20
CA THR A 189 6.37 14.54 -30.57
C THR A 189 6.66 14.09 -29.15
N VAL A 190 5.72 14.37 -28.26
CA VAL A 190 5.77 13.94 -26.86
C VAL A 190 4.87 12.74 -26.62
N ASN A 191 5.32 11.80 -25.79
CA ASN A 191 4.56 10.64 -25.37
C ASN A 191 4.67 10.50 -23.83
N PRO A 192 3.57 10.66 -23.06
CA PRO A 192 3.57 10.27 -21.67
C PRO A 192 3.86 8.78 -21.56
N ILE A 193 4.58 8.41 -20.51
CA ILE A 193 4.87 7.03 -20.13
C ILE A 193 4.70 6.98 -18.62
N ILE A 194 3.92 6.02 -18.16
CA ILE A 194 3.80 5.72 -16.73
C ILE A 194 4.72 4.53 -16.43
N THR A 195 5.55 4.67 -15.41
CA THR A 195 6.45 3.61 -14.95
C THR A 195 6.24 3.39 -13.47
N LEU A 196 6.16 2.13 -13.03
CA LEU A 196 6.29 1.72 -11.64
C LEU A 196 7.68 1.10 -11.45
N TYR A 197 8.49 1.69 -10.57
CA TYR A 197 9.86 1.24 -10.28
C TYR A 197 9.86 0.11 -9.25
N THR A 198 9.30 -1.03 -9.61
CA THR A 198 9.18 -2.26 -8.82
C THR A 198 10.48 -3.07 -8.75
N LEU A 199 11.61 -2.37 -8.65
CA LEU A 199 12.98 -2.91 -8.71
C LEU A 199 13.36 -3.79 -7.50
N ASN A 200 12.57 -3.72 -6.43
CA ASN A 200 12.67 -4.55 -5.24
C ASN A 200 12.04 -5.95 -5.42
N PHE A 201 11.23 -6.15 -6.47
CA PHE A 201 10.52 -7.39 -6.78
C PHE A 201 11.19 -8.16 -7.95
N SER A 202 11.20 -9.49 -7.89
CA SER A 202 11.76 -10.34 -8.95
C SER A 202 10.94 -10.27 -10.24
N GLU A 203 11.39 -10.95 -11.29
CA GLU A 203 10.62 -11.07 -12.53
C GLU A 203 9.25 -11.70 -12.27
N GLU A 204 9.22 -12.79 -11.52
CA GLU A 204 8.01 -13.54 -11.17
C GLU A 204 7.07 -12.69 -10.32
N GLU A 205 7.59 -11.99 -9.31
CA GLU A 205 6.80 -11.10 -8.47
C GLU A 205 6.20 -9.94 -9.27
N ASN A 206 6.95 -9.40 -10.24
CA ASN A 206 6.45 -8.37 -11.15
C ASN A 206 5.36 -8.91 -12.09
N ILE A 207 5.47 -10.15 -12.56
CA ILE A 207 4.42 -10.81 -13.37
C ILE A 207 3.15 -10.97 -12.52
N ILE A 208 3.25 -11.43 -11.28
CA ILE A 208 2.11 -11.56 -10.36
C ILE A 208 1.43 -10.20 -10.17
N LEU A 209 2.21 -9.14 -9.91
CA LEU A 209 1.69 -7.79 -9.74
C LEU A 209 1.00 -7.27 -11.02
N GLN A 210 1.64 -7.45 -12.18
CA GLN A 210 1.10 -7.07 -13.49
C GLN A 210 -0.24 -7.76 -13.77
N GLU A 211 -0.32 -9.07 -13.57
CA GLU A 211 -1.55 -9.84 -13.76
C GLU A 211 -2.67 -9.38 -12.82
N HIS A 212 -2.33 -9.16 -11.55
CA HIS A 212 -3.29 -8.74 -10.55
C HIS A 212 -3.86 -7.36 -10.85
N ILE A 213 -3.00 -6.40 -11.26
CA ILE A 213 -3.43 -5.06 -11.66
C ILE A 213 -4.36 -5.14 -12.88
N TYR A 214 -4.05 -6.01 -13.85
CA TYR A 214 -4.91 -6.20 -15.01
C TYR A 214 -6.27 -6.79 -14.61
N LYS A 215 -6.29 -7.85 -13.79
CA LYS A 215 -7.52 -8.52 -13.33
C LYS A 215 -8.40 -7.60 -12.49
N SER A 216 -7.81 -6.77 -11.63
CA SER A 216 -8.55 -5.95 -10.64
C SER A 216 -8.95 -4.58 -11.18
N PHE A 217 -8.14 -3.98 -12.05
CA PHE A 217 -8.32 -2.58 -12.49
C PHE A 217 -8.40 -2.42 -14.01
N ASN A 218 -8.32 -3.53 -14.77
CA ASN A 218 -8.31 -3.53 -16.24
C ASN A 218 -7.19 -2.65 -16.83
N ILE A 219 -6.01 -2.66 -16.20
CA ILE A 219 -4.84 -1.92 -16.66
C ILE A 219 -3.70 -2.88 -16.95
N ARG A 220 -3.25 -2.91 -18.20
CA ARG A 220 -2.22 -3.84 -18.66
C ARG A 220 -0.85 -3.17 -18.74
N PHE A 221 -0.10 -3.24 -17.65
CA PHE A 221 1.32 -2.86 -17.68
C PHE A 221 2.12 -3.79 -18.59
N ASN A 222 3.28 -3.33 -19.05
CA ASN A 222 4.28 -4.13 -19.75
C ASN A 222 5.49 -4.32 -18.83
N LEU A 223 5.96 -5.55 -18.72
CA LEU A 223 7.21 -5.88 -18.04
C LEU A 223 8.40 -5.43 -18.89
N LYS A 224 9.34 -4.69 -18.30
CA LYS A 224 10.52 -4.17 -19.00
C LYS A 224 11.78 -4.38 -18.17
N ARG A 225 12.88 -4.76 -18.83
CA ARG A 225 14.19 -4.84 -18.19
C ARG A 225 14.73 -3.46 -17.80
N HIS A 226 15.43 -3.41 -16.68
CA HIS A 226 16.08 -2.23 -16.11
C HIS A 226 17.50 -2.59 -15.64
N PRO A 227 18.48 -1.67 -15.73
CA PRO A 227 19.86 -1.95 -15.28
C PRO A 227 19.97 -2.13 -13.77
N ASP A 228 19.11 -1.52 -12.97
CA ASP A 228 19.21 -1.50 -11.51
C ASP A 228 18.35 -2.56 -10.81
N GLY A 229 18.57 -2.73 -9.51
CA GLY A 229 17.78 -3.63 -8.64
C GLY A 229 17.69 -5.07 -9.17
N LYS A 230 16.51 -5.67 -9.02
CA LYS A 230 16.17 -7.01 -9.56
C LYS A 230 15.86 -7.00 -11.06
N LYS A 231 16.26 -5.95 -11.79
CA LYS A 231 16.30 -5.86 -13.26
C LYS A 231 14.96 -5.75 -13.98
N TYR A 232 13.83 -5.59 -13.29
CA TYR A 232 12.51 -5.49 -13.92
C TYR A 232 11.66 -4.36 -13.34
N ILE A 233 10.88 -3.71 -14.21
CA ILE A 233 9.92 -2.64 -13.91
C ILE A 233 8.64 -2.83 -14.73
N LEU A 234 7.56 -2.16 -14.33
CA LEU A 234 6.29 -2.15 -15.04
C LEU A 234 6.07 -0.81 -15.75
N THR A 235 5.69 -0.83 -17.03
CA THR A 235 5.51 0.39 -17.84
C THR A 235 4.22 0.41 -18.68
N LEU A 236 3.62 1.59 -18.83
CA LEU A 236 2.52 1.88 -19.75
C LEU A 236 2.98 2.94 -20.75
N GLY A 237 2.95 2.60 -22.03
CA GLY A 237 3.29 3.51 -23.13
C GLY A 237 2.14 3.76 -24.10
N LYS A 238 1.12 2.90 -24.10
CA LYS A 238 -0.06 3.08 -24.96
C LYS A 238 -0.95 4.17 -24.39
N ARG A 239 -1.34 5.08 -25.27
CA ARG A 239 -2.08 6.28 -24.91
C ARG A 239 -3.38 5.99 -24.16
N GLU A 240 -4.21 5.07 -24.65
CA GLU A 240 -5.48 4.69 -24.00
C GLU A 240 -5.26 4.12 -22.60
N GLU A 241 -4.32 3.18 -22.44
CA GLU A 241 -4.01 2.57 -21.15
C GLU A 241 -3.50 3.59 -20.13
N ILE A 242 -2.73 4.59 -20.56
CA ILE A 242 -2.28 5.70 -19.70
C ILE A 242 -3.47 6.51 -19.18
N PHE A 243 -4.42 6.88 -20.04
CA PHE A 243 -5.59 7.64 -19.60
C PHE A 243 -6.49 6.81 -18.68
N ASN A 244 -6.71 5.53 -19.00
CA ASN A 244 -7.46 4.61 -18.13
C ASN A 244 -6.79 4.50 -16.76
N PHE A 245 -5.47 4.36 -16.70
CA PHE A 245 -4.74 4.36 -15.44
C PHE A 245 -4.91 5.66 -14.67
N ILE A 246 -4.74 6.81 -15.34
CA ILE A 246 -4.92 8.12 -14.70
C ILE A 246 -6.33 8.28 -14.14
N ASP A 247 -7.37 7.80 -14.83
CA ASP A 247 -8.75 7.87 -14.32
C ASP A 247 -8.97 7.10 -13.04
N VAL A 248 -8.34 5.93 -12.92
CA VAL A 248 -8.42 5.08 -11.73
C VAL A 248 -7.73 5.76 -10.54
N VAL A 249 -6.57 6.39 -10.73
CA VAL A 249 -5.78 6.95 -9.62
C VAL A 249 -6.08 8.42 -9.32
N LYS A 250 -6.52 9.20 -10.32
CA LYS A 250 -6.71 10.66 -10.22
C LYS A 250 -7.56 11.08 -9.03
N PRO A 251 -8.70 10.43 -8.68
CA PRO A 251 -9.51 10.81 -7.53
C PRO A 251 -8.74 10.92 -6.21
N TYR A 252 -7.62 10.21 -6.10
CA TYR A 252 -6.76 10.20 -4.90
C TYR A 252 -5.54 11.09 -5.08
N VAL A 253 -4.81 10.95 -6.20
CA VAL A 253 -3.57 11.70 -6.43
C VAL A 253 -3.85 13.21 -6.53
N SER A 254 -4.98 13.61 -7.10
CA SER A 254 -5.34 15.04 -7.23
C SER A 254 -5.71 15.71 -5.90
N GLN A 255 -5.85 14.95 -4.81
CA GLN A 255 -6.08 15.52 -3.47
C GLN A 255 -4.79 16.10 -2.86
N ILE A 256 -3.64 15.81 -3.46
CA ILE A 256 -2.31 16.18 -2.94
C ILE A 256 -1.62 17.06 -3.97
N SER A 257 -1.53 18.37 -3.71
CA SER A 257 -1.05 19.35 -4.68
C SER A 257 0.40 19.07 -5.11
N LYS A 258 1.26 18.67 -4.16
CA LYS A 258 2.66 18.30 -4.44
C LYS A 258 2.81 17.08 -5.35
N MET A 259 1.76 16.26 -5.55
CA MET A 259 1.77 15.10 -6.44
C MET A 259 1.21 15.38 -7.84
N ASP A 260 0.89 16.64 -8.17
CA ASP A 260 0.40 17.04 -9.50
C ASP A 260 1.24 16.54 -10.67
N TYR A 261 2.56 16.48 -10.48
CA TYR A 261 3.50 16.06 -11.52
C TYR A 261 3.33 14.59 -11.93
N LYS A 262 2.67 13.77 -11.10
CA LYS A 262 2.40 12.36 -11.38
C LYS A 262 1.15 12.14 -12.24
N TRP A 263 0.13 13.00 -12.18
CA TRP A 263 -1.13 12.74 -12.91
C TRP A 263 -1.45 13.77 -13.98
N ASN A 264 -1.00 15.02 -13.82
CA ASN A 264 -1.39 16.12 -14.70
C ASN A 264 -0.54 16.15 -15.98
N ILE A 265 -0.93 15.31 -16.94
CA ILE A 265 -0.27 15.15 -18.25
C ILE A 265 -0.15 16.50 -18.96
N ASP A 266 -1.21 17.31 -19.00
CA ASP A 266 -1.21 18.59 -19.69
C ASP A 266 -0.20 19.58 -19.08
N LYS A 267 -0.17 19.69 -17.75
CA LYS A 267 0.80 20.53 -17.02
C LYS A 267 2.23 20.05 -17.28
N ARG A 268 2.48 18.74 -17.30
CA ARG A 268 3.79 18.15 -17.60
C ARG A 268 4.22 18.46 -19.03
N ILE A 269 3.35 18.25 -20.01
CA ILE A 269 3.66 18.56 -21.42
C ILE A 269 3.93 20.06 -21.61
N ARG A 270 3.08 20.94 -21.06
CA ARG A 270 3.29 22.40 -21.14
C ARG A 270 4.65 22.82 -20.55
N LYS A 271 5.06 22.21 -19.44
CA LYS A 271 6.39 22.44 -18.85
C LYS A 271 7.51 22.02 -19.81
N GLU A 272 7.39 20.87 -20.46
CA GLU A 272 8.37 20.42 -21.45
C GLU A 272 8.40 21.30 -22.72
N SER A 273 7.26 21.81 -23.18
CA SER A 273 7.16 22.71 -24.34
C SER A 273 7.81 24.06 -24.10
N LYS A 274 7.78 24.58 -22.86
CA LYS A 274 8.54 25.80 -22.51
C LYS A 274 10.05 25.60 -22.65
N ASN A 275 10.53 24.40 -22.35
CA ASN A 275 11.95 24.07 -22.42
C ASN A 275 12.43 23.76 -23.85
N VAL A 276 11.52 23.44 -24.77
CA VAL A 276 11.84 23.04 -26.14
C VAL A 276 10.87 23.71 -27.13
N LYS A 277 11.29 24.84 -27.74
CA LYS A 277 10.47 25.66 -28.66
C LYS A 277 9.98 24.93 -29.92
N ARG A 278 10.49 23.72 -30.22
CA ARG A 278 10.14 22.91 -31.40
C ARG A 278 9.11 21.80 -31.14
N ILE A 279 8.52 21.73 -29.94
CA ILE A 279 7.48 20.74 -29.66
C ILE A 279 6.20 21.14 -30.39
N ASN A 280 5.74 20.28 -31.29
CA ASN A 280 4.49 20.51 -32.00
C ASN A 280 3.30 20.27 -31.07
N LEU A 281 2.66 21.37 -30.68
CA LEU A 281 1.48 21.40 -29.84
C LEU A 281 0.21 20.94 -30.59
N SER A 282 0.11 21.06 -31.92
CA SER A 282 -1.13 20.70 -32.64
C SER A 282 -1.46 19.20 -32.60
N ASN A 283 -0.46 18.34 -32.34
CA ASN A 283 -0.64 16.90 -32.09
C ASN A 283 -0.94 16.57 -30.61
N PHE A 284 -1.41 17.55 -29.84
CA PHE A 284 -1.60 17.43 -28.40
C PHE A 284 -2.30 16.12 -28.00
N TYR A 285 -1.86 15.61 -26.85
CA TYR A 285 -2.41 14.47 -26.11
C TYR A 285 -3.83 14.79 -25.57
N SER A 286 -4.70 15.36 -26.38
CA SER A 286 -6.09 15.66 -26.05
C SER A 286 -6.87 14.36 -25.87
N ARG A 287 -7.42 14.19 -24.68
CA ARG A 287 -8.31 13.08 -24.33
C ARG A 287 -9.57 13.03 -25.19
N LYS A 288 -9.97 14.18 -25.75
CA LYS A 288 -11.09 14.32 -26.72
C LYS A 288 -10.89 13.48 -27.99
N PHE A 289 -9.70 12.99 -28.28
CA PHE A 289 -9.42 12.19 -29.49
C PHE A 289 -9.22 10.69 -29.24
N LEU A 290 -9.45 10.19 -28.02
CA LEU A 290 -9.07 8.84 -27.61
C LEU A 290 -10.23 7.87 -27.46
N SER A 291 -11.23 8.22 -26.67
CA SER A 291 -12.42 7.40 -26.52
C SER A 291 -13.47 7.88 -27.51
N TYR A 292 -14.09 6.96 -28.23
CA TYR A 292 -15.34 7.21 -28.92
C TYR A 292 -16.45 6.78 -27.97
N THR A 293 -17.40 7.67 -27.68
CA THR A 293 -18.63 7.28 -26.97
C THR A 293 -19.42 6.30 -27.82
N ASN A 294 -20.35 5.54 -27.23
CA ASN A 294 -21.24 4.66 -27.99
C ASN A 294 -21.98 5.45 -29.08
N ASP A 295 -22.52 6.63 -28.75
CA ASP A 295 -23.08 7.57 -29.72
C ASP A 295 -22.15 7.93 -30.88
N GLU A 296 -20.87 8.19 -30.60
CA GLU A 296 -19.90 8.49 -31.65
C GLU A 296 -19.58 7.25 -32.49
N ILE A 297 -19.52 6.07 -31.88
CA ILE A 297 -19.34 4.80 -32.59
C ILE A 297 -20.53 4.56 -33.52
N ASP A 298 -21.75 4.72 -33.03
CA ASP A 298 -22.98 4.56 -33.80
C ASP A 298 -23.05 5.56 -34.96
N LYS A 299 -22.65 6.81 -34.73
CA LYS A 299 -22.52 7.81 -35.80
C LYS A 299 -21.44 7.46 -36.82
N ILE A 300 -20.31 6.91 -36.41
CA ILE A 300 -19.26 6.45 -37.35
C ILE A 300 -19.79 5.32 -38.21
N ILE A 301 -20.50 4.36 -37.61
CA ILE A 301 -21.13 3.23 -38.30
C ILE A 301 -22.18 3.72 -39.31
N ASP A 302 -23.08 4.61 -38.89
CA ASP A 302 -24.10 5.21 -39.76
C ASP A 302 -23.47 5.95 -40.93
N PHE A 303 -22.55 6.87 -40.66
CA PHE A 303 -21.88 7.64 -41.72
C PHE A 303 -21.10 6.74 -42.68
N LYS A 304 -20.50 5.65 -42.20
CA LYS A 304 -19.84 4.70 -43.09
C LYS A 304 -20.78 3.91 -43.97
N ARG A 305 -21.91 3.45 -43.45
CA ARG A 305 -22.94 2.77 -44.24
C ARG A 305 -23.56 3.71 -45.29
N ARG A 306 -23.60 5.01 -45.00
CA ARG A 306 -24.08 6.05 -45.92
C ARG A 306 -23.03 6.55 -46.92
N GLY A 307 -21.85 5.94 -46.97
CA GLY A 307 -20.82 6.23 -47.97
C GLY A 307 -19.93 7.43 -47.69
N PHE A 308 -19.95 8.01 -46.48
CA PHE A 308 -19.08 9.14 -46.14
C PHE A 308 -17.60 8.73 -46.13
N SER A 309 -16.74 9.63 -46.62
CA SER A 309 -15.29 9.48 -46.55
C SER A 309 -14.79 9.66 -45.11
N ASP A 310 -13.63 9.05 -44.80
CA ASP A 310 -13.00 9.14 -43.48
C ASP A 310 -12.74 10.61 -43.07
N LYS A 311 -12.45 11.47 -44.06
CA LYS A 311 -12.23 12.90 -43.88
C LYS A 311 -13.50 13.65 -43.49
N GLU A 312 -14.63 13.33 -44.13
CA GLU A 312 -15.92 13.95 -43.79
C GLU A 312 -16.40 13.54 -42.41
N ILE A 313 -16.23 12.26 -42.05
CA ILE A 313 -16.56 11.74 -40.72
C ILE A 313 -15.70 12.44 -39.65
N ALA A 314 -14.39 12.60 -39.90
CA ALA A 314 -13.49 13.31 -38.99
C ALA A 314 -13.92 14.75 -38.74
N ASN A 315 -14.27 15.48 -39.81
CA ASN A 315 -14.76 16.85 -39.70
C ASN A 315 -16.09 16.92 -38.94
N LYS A 316 -17.05 16.04 -39.25
CA LYS A 316 -18.38 16.01 -38.60
C LYS A 316 -18.32 15.70 -37.11
N LEU A 317 -17.43 14.81 -36.69
CA LEU A 317 -17.27 14.43 -35.29
C LEU A 317 -16.26 15.30 -34.54
N ASN A 318 -15.66 16.29 -35.22
CA ASN A 318 -14.57 17.10 -34.68
C ASN A 318 -13.44 16.22 -34.10
N ARG A 319 -13.07 15.19 -34.88
CA ARG A 319 -12.04 14.18 -34.60
C ARG A 319 -10.88 14.32 -35.58
N THR A 320 -9.72 13.77 -35.22
CA THR A 320 -8.59 13.74 -36.16
C THR A 320 -8.84 12.71 -37.25
N TYR A 321 -8.37 13.00 -38.47
CA TYR A 321 -8.46 12.08 -39.60
C TYR A 321 -7.92 10.68 -39.26
N TRP A 322 -6.71 10.62 -38.70
CA TRP A 322 -6.08 9.36 -38.30
C TRP A 322 -6.81 8.64 -37.17
N GLY A 323 -7.48 9.38 -36.28
CA GLY A 323 -8.34 8.79 -35.25
C GLY A 323 -9.53 8.06 -35.87
N ILE A 324 -10.19 8.65 -36.87
CA ILE A 324 -11.31 8.04 -37.58
C ILE A 324 -10.85 6.83 -38.41
N VAL A 325 -9.76 6.96 -39.16
CA VAL A 325 -9.17 5.85 -39.94
C VAL A 325 -8.89 4.65 -39.03
N TRP A 326 -8.25 4.89 -37.89
CA TRP A 326 -7.95 3.82 -36.93
C TRP A 326 -9.23 3.19 -36.36
N LYS A 327 -10.22 4.01 -36.00
CA LYS A 327 -11.47 3.50 -35.43
C LYS A 327 -12.29 2.70 -36.44
N ILE A 328 -12.35 3.13 -37.69
CA ILE A 328 -12.99 2.37 -38.76
C ILE A 328 -12.29 1.02 -38.95
N ARG A 329 -10.95 0.98 -38.90
CA ARG A 329 -10.19 -0.28 -38.97
C ARG A 329 -10.54 -1.23 -37.82
N ASP A 330 -10.65 -0.71 -36.59
CA ASP A 330 -11.09 -1.46 -35.41
C ASP A 330 -12.52 -2.01 -35.57
N LEU A 331 -13.45 -1.17 -36.04
CA LEU A 331 -14.85 -1.57 -36.24
C LEU A 331 -15.01 -2.61 -37.36
N LYS A 332 -14.23 -2.52 -38.44
CA LYS A 332 -14.17 -3.55 -39.51
C LYS A 332 -13.63 -4.88 -38.97
N ALA A 333 -12.58 -4.85 -38.16
CA ALA A 333 -12.03 -6.06 -37.53
C ALA A 333 -13.04 -6.73 -36.58
N LYS A 334 -14.03 -5.98 -36.08
CA LYS A 334 -15.14 -6.46 -35.24
C LYS A 334 -16.42 -6.75 -36.02
N ASN A 335 -16.41 -6.70 -37.36
CA ASN A 335 -17.58 -6.88 -38.22
C ASN A 335 -18.78 -5.96 -37.91
N MET A 336 -18.52 -4.73 -37.44
CA MET A 336 -19.58 -3.77 -37.11
C MET A 336 -19.97 -2.87 -38.31
N ILE A 337 -19.10 -2.78 -39.32
CA ILE A 337 -19.26 -2.05 -40.59
C ILE A 337 -18.58 -2.76 -41.74
#